data_AF-A0A953TDR7-F1
#
_entry.id   AF-A0A953TDR7-F1
#
_cell.length_a   1.000
_cell.length_b   1.000
_cell.length_c   1.000
_cell.angle_alpha   90.00
_cell.angle_beta   90.00
_cell.angle_gamma   90.00
#
_symmetry.space_group_name_H-M   'P 1'
#
loop_
_entity.id
_entity.type
_entity.pdbx_description
1 polymer ?
#
loop_
_entity_poly.entity_id
_entity_poly.type
_entity_poly.pdbx_seq_one_letter_code
_entity_poly.pdbx_strand_id
1 'polypeptide(L)'
;MSDIQELRDIIRHLHGVESKHVQSVPVKKSFQENTVWDGTVFELQGHPTADKVYAWTHDTDDPKKRRHVTILHIHPVTSPEAAVKAAIIQEYRSRGTEAN
;
A
#
# COMPACT_ATOMS: atom_id res chain seq x y z
N MET A 1 14.03 9.15 -8.88
CA MET A 1 13.86 7.73 -8.52
C MET A 1 12.47 7.31 -8.96
N SER A 2 12.30 6.11 -9.50
CA SER A 2 10.97 5.60 -9.84
C SER A 2 10.20 5.28 -8.55
N ASP A 3 8.88 5.49 -8.53
CA ASP A 3 8.04 5.15 -7.37
C ASP A 3 8.23 3.67 -6.94
N ILE A 4 8.53 2.78 -7.90
CA ILE A 4 8.82 1.37 -7.63
C ILE A 4 10.11 1.20 -6.79
N GLN A 5 11.14 2.00 -7.04
CA GLN A 5 12.39 1.91 -6.27
C GLN A 5 12.18 2.36 -4.83
N GLU A 6 11.48 3.48 -4.64
CA GLU A 6 11.13 4.01 -3.32
C GLU A 6 10.30 3.01 -2.51
N LEU A 7 9.30 2.38 -3.14
CA LEU A 7 8.51 1.34 -2.49
C LEU A 7 9.35 0.11 -2.10
N ARG A 8 10.30 -0.31 -2.94
CA ARG A 8 11.22 -1.43 -2.59
C ARG A 8 12.09 -1.09 -1.39
N ASP A 9 12.63 0.12 -1.34
CA ASP A 9 13.44 0.59 -0.21
C ASP A 9 12.62 0.63 1.09
N ILE A 10 11.37 1.08 1.02
CA ILE A 10 10.47 1.10 2.17
C ILE A 10 10.09 -0.32 2.61
N ILE A 11 9.78 -1.23 1.68
CA ILE A 11 9.49 -2.62 2.02
C ILE A 11 10.69 -3.26 2.73
N ARG A 12 11.90 -3.01 2.24
CA ARG A 12 13.13 -3.49 2.87
C ARG A 12 13.33 -2.89 4.26
N HIS A 13 13.07 -1.60 4.43
CA HIS A 13 13.19 -0.92 5.72
C HIS A 13 12.16 -1.42 6.75
N LEU A 14 10.91 -1.61 6.34
CA LEU A 14 9.81 -2.01 7.23
C LEU A 14 9.79 -3.50 7.54
N HIS A 15 10.08 -4.35 6.55
CA HIS A 15 9.93 -5.80 6.65
C HIS A 15 11.26 -6.55 6.69
N GLY A 16 12.40 -5.87 6.47
CA GLY A 16 13.73 -6.48 6.53
C GLY A 16 14.01 -7.48 5.40
N VAL A 17 13.18 -7.52 4.36
CA VAL A 17 13.26 -8.48 3.26
C VAL A 17 13.37 -7.78 1.91
N GLU A 18 14.03 -8.44 0.97
CA GLU A 18 14.06 -7.99 -0.42
C GLU A 18 12.70 -8.22 -1.09
N SER A 19 12.35 -7.30 -1.98
CA SER A 19 11.09 -7.33 -2.70
C SER A 19 11.28 -7.13 -4.21
N LYS A 20 10.47 -7.86 -4.99
CA LYS A 20 10.48 -7.79 -6.45
C LYS A 20 9.13 -7.29 -6.96
N HIS A 21 9.15 -6.28 -7.81
CA HIS A 21 7.96 -5.80 -8.49
C HIS A 21 7.36 -6.92 -9.37
N VAL A 22 6.07 -7.18 -9.21
CA VAL A 22 5.34 -8.19 -9.98
C VAL A 22 4.42 -7.52 -10.99
N GLN A 23 3.54 -6.64 -10.51
CA GLN A 23 2.55 -5.98 -11.34
C GLN A 23 2.04 -4.70 -10.67
N SER A 24 1.58 -3.74 -11.48
CA SER A 24 0.86 -2.55 -11.02
C SER A 24 -0.60 -2.69 -11.42
N VAL A 25 -1.51 -2.59 -10.45
CA VAL A 25 -2.94 -2.79 -10.64
C VAL A 25 -3.66 -1.48 -10.33
N PRO A 26 -4.26 -0.81 -11.34
CA PRO A 26 -5.06 0.37 -11.10
C PRO A 26 -6.38 -0.04 -10.44
N VAL A 27 -6.51 0.24 -9.15
CA VAL A 27 -7.74 0.04 -8.38
C VAL A 27 -8.55 1.34 -8.44
N LYS A 28 -9.57 1.35 -9.32
CA LYS A 28 -10.53 2.45 -9.38
C LYS A 28 -11.50 2.34 -8.20
N LYS A 29 -11.55 3.35 -7.32
CA LYS A 29 -12.58 3.44 -6.28
C LYS A 29 -13.67 4.41 -6.74
N SER A 30 -14.88 3.89 -6.97
CA SER A 30 -16.06 4.68 -7.34
C SER A 30 -16.70 5.44 -6.16
N PHE A 31 -15.96 5.67 -5.07
CA PHE A 31 -16.50 6.30 -3.86
C PHE A 31 -16.11 7.78 -3.88
N GLN A 32 -17.09 8.64 -4.22
CA GLN A 32 -16.99 10.11 -4.28
C GLN A 32 -15.91 10.63 -5.27
N GLU A 33 -16.15 10.37 -6.56
CA GLU A 33 -15.50 11.04 -7.70
C GLU A 33 -13.96 10.95 -7.77
N ASN A 34 -13.49 9.95 -8.56
CA ASN A 34 -12.17 9.89 -9.22
C ASN A 34 -10.90 9.62 -8.40
N THR A 35 -10.93 8.87 -7.29
CA THR A 35 -9.68 8.35 -6.72
C THR A 35 -9.28 7.01 -7.36
N VAL A 36 -8.30 7.06 -8.26
CA VAL A 36 -7.61 5.87 -8.79
C VAL A 36 -6.39 5.61 -7.91
N TRP A 37 -6.33 4.42 -7.31
CA TRP A 37 -5.17 3.97 -6.56
C TRP A 37 -4.33 3.06 -7.46
N ASP A 38 -3.04 3.34 -7.61
CA ASP A 38 -2.14 2.42 -8.32
C ASP A 38 -1.54 1.42 -7.34
N GLY A 39 -2.26 0.33 -7.09
CA GLY A 39 -1.83 -0.71 -6.17
C GLY A 39 -0.72 -1.53 -6.82
N THR A 40 0.52 -1.35 -6.37
CA THR A 40 1.65 -2.12 -6.89
C THR A 40 1.89 -3.37 -6.03
N VAL A 41 1.98 -4.52 -6.69
CA VAL A 41 2.22 -5.82 -6.05
C VAL A 41 3.71 -6.14 -6.10
N PHE A 42 4.26 -6.48 -4.95
CA PHE A 42 5.62 -6.97 -4.80
C PHE A 42 5.62 -8.38 -4.21
N GLU A 43 6.53 -9.21 -4.69
CA GLU A 43 6.84 -10.51 -4.11
C GLU A 43 7.96 -10.35 -3.09
N LEU A 44 7.78 -10.91 -1.90
CA LEU A 44 8.74 -10.90 -0.80
C LEU A 44 9.60 -12.17 -0.84
N GLN A 45 10.91 -12.00 -0.73
CA GLN A 45 11.84 -13.13 -0.69
C GLN A 45 12.23 -13.44 0.76
N GLY A 46 11.77 -14.59 1.28
CA GLY A 46 12.14 -15.08 2.61
C GLY A 46 11.34 -14.50 3.78
N HIS A 47 10.18 -13.88 3.53
CA HIS A 47 9.33 -13.36 4.59
C HIS A 47 8.52 -14.48 5.27
N PRO A 48 8.47 -14.56 6.61
CA PRO A 48 7.96 -15.73 7.32
C PRO A 48 6.45 -15.92 7.25
N THR A 49 5.68 -14.85 6.97
CA THR A 49 4.21 -14.84 7.10
C THR A 49 3.48 -14.46 5.82
N ALA A 50 4.17 -13.98 4.80
CA ALA A 50 3.56 -13.49 3.57
C ALA A 50 4.55 -13.61 2.41
N ASP A 51 4.09 -14.11 1.26
CA ASP A 51 4.88 -14.20 0.03
C ASP A 51 4.79 -12.91 -0.82
N LYS A 52 3.81 -12.05 -0.54
CA LYS A 52 3.55 -10.83 -1.28
C LYS A 52 3.23 -9.65 -0.37
N VAL A 53 3.48 -8.45 -0.86
CA VAL A 53 3.07 -7.19 -0.26
C VAL A 53 2.46 -6.29 -1.33
N TYR A 54 1.40 -5.60 -0.95
CA TYR A 54 0.78 -4.55 -1.75
C TYR A 54 1.31 -3.22 -1.26
N ALA A 55 1.89 -2.42 -2.15
CA ALA A 55 2.45 -1.14 -1.79
C ALA A 55 2.12 -0.08 -2.83
N TRP A 56 1.89 1.15 -2.37
CA TRP A 56 1.64 2.29 -3.25
C TRP A 56 1.92 3.60 -2.52
N THR A 57 2.12 4.64 -3.30
CA THR A 57 2.26 6.00 -2.80
C THR A 57 0.91 6.70 -2.91
N HIS A 58 0.48 7.31 -1.81
CA HIS A 58 -0.72 8.14 -1.75
C HIS A 58 -0.30 9.61 -1.71
N ASP A 59 -0.62 10.35 -2.77
CA ASP A 59 -0.57 11.79 -2.75
C ASP A 59 -1.72 12.31 -1.88
N THR A 60 -1.36 12.98 -0.79
CA THR A 60 -2.31 13.75 0.01
C THR A 60 -2.51 15.13 -0.62
N ASP A 61 -3.51 15.88 -0.15
CA ASP A 61 -3.77 17.28 -0.55
C ASP A 61 -2.51 18.17 -0.45
N ASP A 62 -1.59 17.82 0.46
CA ASP A 62 -0.22 18.32 0.48
C ASP A 62 0.70 17.49 -0.45
N PRO A 63 1.22 18.05 -1.56
CA PRO A 63 2.17 17.36 -2.43
C PRO A 63 3.53 17.09 -1.75
N LYS A 64 3.77 17.69 -0.58
CA LYS A 64 4.97 17.48 0.26
C LYS A 64 4.81 16.32 1.25
N LYS A 65 3.62 15.74 1.38
CA LYS A 65 3.31 14.68 2.35
C LYS A 65 2.86 13.39 1.66
N ARG A 66 3.67 12.91 0.71
CA ARG A 66 3.47 11.58 0.13
C ARG A 66 3.51 10.53 1.23
N ARG A 67 2.42 9.78 1.36
CA ARG A 67 2.34 8.66 2.31
C ARG A 67 2.59 7.37 1.56
N HIS A 68 3.49 6.56 2.09
CA HIS A 68 3.76 5.23 1.57
C HIS A 68 2.93 4.23 2.35
N VAL A 69 2.14 3.43 1.65
CA VAL A 69 1.31 2.40 2.25
C VAL A 69 1.89 1.04 1.87
N THR A 70 2.07 0.17 2.86
CA THR A 70 2.47 -1.24 2.65
C THR A 70 1.49 -2.16 3.40
N ILE A 71 0.94 -3.15 2.69
CA ILE A 71 -0.02 -4.11 3.23
C ILE A 71 0.42 -5.51 2.84
N LEU A 72 0.71 -6.36 3.82
CA LEU A 72 1.09 -7.74 3.59
C LEU A 72 -0.08 -8.56 3.04
N HIS A 73 0.22 -9.50 2.13
CA HIS A 73 -0.74 -10.48 1.63
C HIS A 73 -0.96 -11.56 2.70
N ILE A 74 -1.80 -11.25 3.69
CA ILE A 74 -2.20 -12.14 4.77
C ILE A 74 -3.71 -12.06 4.94
N HIS A 75 -4.37 -13.19 5.22
CA HIS A 75 -5.82 -13.23 5.40
C HIS A 75 -6.26 -12.21 6.48
N PRO A 76 -7.28 -11.37 6.22
CA PRO A 76 -8.26 -11.41 5.11
C PRO A 76 -7.86 -10.66 3.82
N VAL A 77 -6.66 -10.09 3.76
CA VAL A 77 -6.15 -9.38 2.57
C VAL A 77 -5.54 -10.36 1.59
N THR A 78 -6.37 -10.85 0.66
CA THR A 78 -5.97 -11.80 -0.38
C THR A 78 -5.99 -11.21 -1.79
N SER A 79 -6.26 -9.91 -1.94
CA SER A 79 -6.28 -9.23 -3.24
C SER A 79 -5.85 -7.76 -3.14
N PRO A 80 -5.42 -7.13 -4.24
CA PRO A 80 -5.10 -5.71 -4.27
C PRO A 80 -6.26 -4.82 -3.81
N GLU A 81 -7.49 -5.15 -4.20
CA GLU A 81 -8.68 -4.40 -3.79
C GLU A 81 -8.96 -4.54 -2.29
N ALA A 82 -8.72 -5.73 -1.73
CA ALA A 82 -8.82 -5.94 -0.28
C ALA A 82 -7.76 -5.13 0.47
N ALA A 83 -6.54 -5.03 -0.08
CA ALA A 83 -5.46 -4.23 0.50
C ALA A 83 -5.81 -2.73 0.50
N VAL A 84 -6.31 -2.21 -0.62
CA VAL A 84 -6.77 -0.81 -0.73
C VAL A 84 -7.90 -0.54 0.25
N LYS A 85 -8.90 -1.43 0.34
CA LYS A 85 -9.99 -1.31 1.34
C LYS A 85 -9.45 -1.29 2.76
N ALA A 86 -8.50 -2.16 3.09
CA ALA A 86 -7.90 -2.21 4.43
C ALA A 86 -7.16 -0.91 4.76
N ALA A 87 -6.38 -0.37 3.81
CA ALA A 87 -5.69 0.91 3.98
C ALA A 87 -6.65 2.09 4.18
N ILE A 88 -7.76 2.13 3.43
CA ILE A 88 -8.80 3.13 3.61
C ILE A 88 -9.39 3.03 5.02
N ILE A 89 -9.76 1.83 5.47
CA ILE A 89 -10.31 1.63 6.82
C ILE A 89 -9.30 2.08 7.89
N GLN A 90 -8.01 1.82 7.68
CA GLN A 90 -6.94 2.28 8.57
C GLN A 90 -6.82 3.81 8.59
N GLU A 91 -6.82 4.47 7.42
CA GLU A 91 -6.83 5.94 7.30
C GLU A 91 -8.02 6.57 8.03
N TYR A 92 -9.24 6.02 7.86
CA TYR A 92 -10.44 6.51 8.56
C TYR A 92 -10.33 6.34 10.08
N ARG A 93 -9.77 5.22 10.57
CA ARG A 93 -9.54 5.02 12.01
C ARG A 93 -8.52 6.02 12.57
N SER A 94 -7.41 6.24 11.86
CA SER A 94 -6.38 7.19 12.30
C SER A 94 -6.91 8.62 12.37
N ARG A 95 -7.73 9.06 11.40
CA ARG A 95 -8.35 10.40 11.40
C ARG A 95 -9.43 10.56 12.46
N GLY A 96 -10.12 9.49 12.85
CA GLY A 96 -11.11 9.51 13.93
C GLY A 96 -10.50 9.59 15.34
N THR A 97 -9.18 9.45 15.48
CA THR A 97 -8.50 9.43 16.80
C THR A 97 -7.95 10.81 17.21
N GLU A 98 -8.05 11.83 16.35
CA GLU A 98 -7.67 13.23 16.66
C GLU A 98 -8.86 14.09 17.13
N ALA A 99 -9.99 13.47 17.48
CA ALA A 99 -11.17 14.16 18.01
C ALA A 99 -11.65 13.53 19.32
N ASN A 100 -10.84 13.63 20.39
CA ASN A 100 -11.33 13.55 21.77
C ASN A 100 -10.39 14.29 22.73
#